data_AF-A0A841ZU94-F1
#
_entry.id   AF-A0A841ZU94-F1
#
_cell.length_a   1.000
_cell.length_b   1.000
_cell.length_c   1.000
_cell.angle_alpha   90.00
_cell.angle_beta   90.00
_cell.angle_gamma   90.00
#
_symmetry.space_group_name_H-M   'P 1'
#
loop_
_entity.id
_entity.type
_entity.pdbx_description
1 polymer ?
#
loop_
_entity_poly.entity_id
_entity_poly.type
_entity_poly.pdbx_seq_one_letter_code
_entity_poly.pdbx_strand_id
1 'polypeptide(L)'
;MTHKFKVGDRVHIIFRNELRIGTVIEVNSYNDCKLALTEREKWFFCQDIAPAPALVKVPAVVDKFLKTDADGYTTYDRMAQLIVVNDGDHYYLEEAAVENEVLSREEALEVINYAHEAKCEDLLQLVNGYEVEKEPLYEIVIVDGEDRQLLFGEDEYTFQVRYESESHESWKKRYSEREIKDIDTKFGTNYWAFAVSVEEETK
;
A
#
# COMPACT_ATOMS: atom_id res chain seq x y z
N MET A 1 23.25 22.90 -13.46
CA MET A 1 22.26 22.12 -14.24
C MET A 1 20.89 22.40 -13.63
N THR A 2 20.01 23.09 -14.33
CA THR A 2 18.67 23.42 -13.81
C THR A 2 17.78 22.21 -14.04
N HIS A 3 17.43 21.49 -12.97
CA HIS A 3 16.45 20.42 -13.04
C HIS A 3 15.12 21.01 -13.53
N LYS A 4 14.52 20.43 -14.58
CA LYS A 4 13.22 20.86 -15.08
C LYS A 4 12.15 20.02 -14.41
N PHE A 5 11.43 20.62 -13.49
CA PHE A 5 10.31 19.98 -12.80
C PHE A 5 9.11 19.81 -13.74
N LYS A 6 8.36 18.74 -13.54
CA LYS A 6 7.10 18.43 -14.24
C LYS A 6 5.99 18.16 -13.23
N VAL A 7 4.75 18.20 -13.71
CA VAL A 7 3.58 17.81 -12.91
C VAL A 7 3.77 16.37 -12.40
N GLY A 8 3.51 16.16 -11.11
CA GLY A 8 3.72 14.91 -10.39
C GLY A 8 5.04 14.81 -9.64
N ASP A 9 6.03 15.68 -9.90
CA ASP A 9 7.30 15.62 -9.18
C ASP A 9 7.12 15.96 -7.70
N ARG A 10 7.71 15.13 -6.82
CA ARG A 10 7.85 15.44 -5.40
C ARG A 10 9.04 16.35 -5.17
N VAL A 11 8.83 17.42 -4.40
CA VAL A 11 9.85 18.44 -4.17
C VAL A 11 9.91 18.88 -2.72
N HIS A 12 11.13 19.21 -2.27
CA HIS A 12 11.41 19.94 -1.06
C HIS A 12 11.27 21.44 -1.31
N ILE A 13 10.65 22.15 -0.37
CA ILE A 13 10.55 23.60 -0.33
C ILE A 13 10.74 24.08 1.10
N ILE A 14 11.50 25.16 1.29
CA ILE A 14 11.50 25.89 2.56
C ILE A 14 10.34 26.85 2.54
N PHE A 15 9.36 26.62 3.40
CA PHE A 15 8.17 27.46 3.49
C PHE A 15 7.85 27.79 4.94
N ARG A 16 7.71 29.09 5.24
CA ARG A 16 7.54 29.59 6.62
C ARG A 16 8.63 29.09 7.57
N ASN A 17 9.88 29.06 7.10
CA ASN A 17 11.06 28.58 7.84
C ASN A 17 11.02 27.08 8.20
N GLU A 18 10.19 26.28 7.54
CA GLU A 18 10.14 24.83 7.72
C GLU A 18 10.40 24.12 6.39
N LEU A 19 11.17 23.04 6.43
CA LEU A 19 11.29 22.14 5.28
C LEU A 19 9.96 21.40 5.10
N ARG A 20 9.35 21.56 3.93
CA ARG A 20 8.10 20.91 3.55
C ARG A 20 8.34 20.08 2.30
N ILE A 21 7.56 19.02 2.17
CA ILE A 21 7.44 18.25 0.94
C ILE A 21 6.13 18.62 0.27
N GLY A 22 6.16 18.83 -1.04
CA GLY A 22 4.99 19.07 -1.86
C GLY A 22 5.06 18.32 -3.19
N THR A 23 3.95 18.31 -3.89
CA THR A 23 3.84 17.74 -5.24
C THR A 23 3.58 18.86 -6.25
N VAL A 24 4.33 18.88 -7.34
CA VAL A 24 4.08 19.81 -8.45
C VAL A 24 2.76 19.46 -9.11
N ILE A 25 1.80 20.37 -9.11
CA ILE A 25 0.49 20.18 -9.75
C ILE A 25 0.35 20.99 -11.04
N GLU A 26 1.15 22.04 -11.21
CA GLU A 26 1.13 22.89 -12.40
C GLU A 26 2.50 23.54 -12.60
N VAL A 27 2.91 23.71 -13.86
CA VAL A 27 4.11 24.48 -14.25
C VAL A 27 3.68 25.50 -15.30
N ASN A 28 3.93 26.79 -15.04
CA ASN A 28 3.53 27.85 -15.96
C ASN A 28 4.62 28.17 -17.00
N SER A 29 4.29 29.03 -17.96
CA SER A 29 5.22 29.48 -19.01
C SER A 29 6.39 30.34 -18.49
N TYR A 30 6.29 30.83 -17.25
CA TYR A 30 7.34 31.61 -16.58
C TYR A 30 8.31 30.75 -15.75
N ASN A 31 8.16 29.41 -15.80
CA ASN A 31 8.96 28.48 -15.01
C ASN A 31 8.78 28.64 -13.49
N ASP A 32 7.54 28.94 -13.09
CA ASP A 32 7.06 28.78 -11.72
C ASP A 32 6.31 27.46 -11.58
N CYS A 33 6.38 26.90 -10.38
CA CYS A 33 5.81 25.62 -10.01
C CYS A 33 4.70 25.86 -8.98
N LYS A 34 3.47 25.43 -9.27
CA LYS A 34 2.40 25.35 -8.29
C LYS A 34 2.54 24.04 -7.54
N LEU A 35 2.68 24.12 -6.22
CA LEU A 35 2.83 22.97 -5.36
C LEU A 35 1.54 22.74 -4.57
N ALA A 36 1.09 21.49 -4.52
CA ALA A 36 0.18 21.01 -3.50
C ALA A 36 1.00 20.70 -2.23
N LEU A 37 0.79 21.50 -1.18
CA LEU A 37 1.30 21.25 0.16
C LEU A 37 0.15 20.70 1.01
N THR A 38 0.46 20.02 2.11
CA THR A 38 -0.51 19.39 3.02
C THR A 38 -1.68 20.30 3.41
N GLU A 39 -1.45 21.61 3.54
CA GLU A 39 -2.46 22.58 4.00
C GLU A 39 -3.10 23.38 2.87
N ARG A 40 -2.48 23.47 1.70
CA ARG A 40 -2.90 24.34 0.59
C ARG A 40 -2.05 24.18 -0.66
N GLU A 41 -2.56 24.73 -1.75
CA GLU A 41 -1.79 24.94 -2.97
C GLU A 41 -1.14 26.33 -2.99
N LYS A 42 0.10 26.43 -3.49
CA LYS A 42 0.79 27.72 -3.65
C LYS A 42 1.84 27.70 -4.75
N TRP A 43 2.02 28.84 -5.41
CA TRP A 43 3.06 29.06 -6.41
C TRP A 43 4.41 29.39 -5.78
N PHE A 44 5.47 28.81 -6.34
CA PHE A 44 6.86 29.04 -5.99
C PHE A 44 7.71 29.12 -7.26
N PHE A 45 8.84 29.83 -7.20
CA PHE A 45 9.80 29.75 -8.28
C PHE A 45 10.39 28.34 -8.32
N CYS A 46 10.49 27.73 -9.51
CA CYS A 46 11.06 26.37 -9.60
C CYS A 46 12.56 26.33 -9.21
N GLN A 47 13.23 27.47 -9.03
CA GLN A 47 14.61 27.54 -8.49
C GLN A 47 14.69 27.44 -6.96
N ASP A 48 13.58 27.69 -6.26
CA ASP A 48 13.50 27.67 -4.79
C ASP A 48 13.10 26.29 -4.24
N ILE A 49 12.87 25.33 -5.15
CA ILE A 49 12.46 23.96 -4.84
C ILE A 49 13.58 23.00 -5.24
N ALA A 50 13.69 21.88 -4.51
CA ALA A 50 14.66 20.82 -4.81
C ALA A 50 13.94 19.49 -4.98
N PRO A 51 14.47 18.53 -5.76
CA PRO A 51 13.89 17.18 -5.83
C PRO A 51 13.80 16.56 -4.43
N ALA A 52 12.66 15.96 -4.10
CA ALA A 52 12.50 15.13 -2.92
C ALA A 52 12.71 13.65 -3.29
N PRO A 53 13.14 12.81 -2.33
CA PRO A 53 13.25 11.37 -2.56
C PRO A 53 11.90 10.77 -2.96
N ALA A 54 11.98 9.70 -3.77
CA ALA A 54 10.81 8.88 -4.09
C ALA A 54 10.24 8.28 -2.80
N LEU A 55 8.93 8.04 -2.81
CA LEU A 55 8.29 7.36 -1.70
C LEU A 55 8.73 5.90 -1.65
N VAL A 56 8.99 5.44 -0.43
CA VAL A 56 9.19 4.02 -0.17
C VAL A 56 7.86 3.31 -0.35
N LYS A 57 7.90 2.16 -1.01
CA LYS A 57 6.75 1.29 -1.17
C LYS A 57 6.67 0.35 0.02
N VAL A 58 5.50 0.26 0.64
CA VAL A 58 5.28 -0.62 1.79
C VAL A 58 4.12 -1.57 1.50
N PRO A 59 4.20 -2.84 1.92
CA PRO A 59 3.08 -3.76 1.87
C PRO A 59 1.86 -3.24 2.64
N ALA A 60 0.65 -3.66 2.24
CA ALA A 60 -0.60 -3.26 2.90
C ALA A 60 -0.65 -3.64 4.40
N VAL A 61 -0.04 -4.77 4.78
CA VAL A 61 0.08 -5.17 6.19
C VAL A 61 0.96 -4.20 7.00
N VAL A 62 1.99 -3.64 6.38
CA VAL A 62 2.84 -2.62 7.00
C VAL A 62 2.09 -1.30 7.11
N ASP A 63 1.28 -0.92 6.12
CA ASP A 63 0.36 0.24 6.23
C ASP A 63 -0.62 0.09 7.40
N LYS A 64 -1.26 -1.08 7.51
CA LYS A 64 -2.15 -1.45 8.62
C LYS A 64 -1.43 -1.29 9.96
N PHE A 65 -0.23 -1.85 10.08
CA PHE A 65 0.60 -1.70 11.27
C PHE A 65 0.92 -0.24 11.54
N LEU A 66 1.35 0.55 10.57
CA LEU A 66 1.76 1.95 10.78
C LEU A 66 0.59 2.89 11.18
N LYS A 67 -0.65 2.56 10.78
CA LYS A 67 -1.82 3.45 10.95
C LYS A 67 -2.78 3.07 12.08
N THR A 68 -2.68 1.88 12.66
CA THR A 68 -3.60 1.50 13.76
C THR A 68 -3.46 2.41 14.99
N ASP A 69 -4.43 2.44 15.87
CA ASP A 69 -4.46 3.29 17.07
C ASP A 69 -4.80 2.50 18.34
N ALA A 70 -4.87 1.18 18.24
CA ALA A 70 -5.37 0.28 19.29
C ALA A 70 -4.56 0.31 20.60
N ASP A 71 -3.28 0.64 20.54
CA ASP A 71 -2.32 0.52 21.65
C ASP A 71 -1.68 1.86 22.07
N GLY A 72 -2.20 2.98 21.56
CA GLY A 72 -1.77 4.33 21.93
C GLY A 72 -0.43 4.78 21.32
N TYR A 73 0.19 3.96 20.46
CA TYR A 73 1.38 4.34 19.71
C TYR A 73 1.02 5.17 18.48
N THR A 74 1.85 6.17 18.19
CA THR A 74 1.73 6.96 16.97
C THR A 74 2.36 6.23 15.79
N THR A 75 2.02 6.67 14.57
CA THR A 75 2.68 6.21 13.35
C THR A 75 4.22 6.35 13.41
N TYR A 76 4.73 7.40 14.05
CA TYR A 76 6.17 7.61 14.21
C TYR A 76 6.80 6.62 15.19
N ASP A 77 6.10 6.28 16.27
CA ASP A 77 6.58 5.27 17.21
C ASP A 77 6.68 3.91 16.53
N ARG A 78 5.74 3.59 15.65
CA ARG A 78 5.78 2.33 14.88
C ARG A 78 6.83 2.32 13.78
N MET A 79 7.08 3.45 13.12
CA MET A 79 8.25 3.58 12.25
C MET A 79 9.55 3.33 13.02
N ALA A 80 9.66 3.83 14.26
CA ALA A 80 10.80 3.54 15.12
C ALA A 80 10.89 2.05 15.51
N GLN A 81 9.76 1.40 15.77
CA GLN A 81 9.71 -0.05 16.03
C GLN A 81 10.21 -0.86 14.82
N LEU A 82 9.89 -0.47 13.58
CA LEU A 82 10.44 -1.13 12.38
C LEU A 82 11.97 -1.06 12.34
N ILE A 83 12.57 0.06 12.77
CA ILE A 83 14.04 0.22 12.83
C ILE A 83 14.64 -0.69 13.90
N VAL A 84 13.99 -0.81 15.05
CA VAL A 84 14.42 -1.72 16.14
C VAL A 84 14.33 -3.18 15.71
N VAL A 85 13.26 -3.54 14.99
CA VAL A 85 13.07 -4.87 14.40
C VAL A 85 14.13 -5.15 13.36
N ASN A 86 14.47 -4.18 12.50
CA ASN A 86 15.57 -4.30 11.55
C ASN A 86 16.94 -4.54 12.24
N ASP A 87 17.12 -4.08 13.48
CA ASP A 87 18.33 -4.33 14.30
C ASP A 87 18.30 -5.70 15.01
N GLY A 88 17.22 -6.48 14.84
CA GLY A 88 17.07 -7.84 15.35
C GLY A 88 16.24 -7.98 16.63
N ASP A 89 15.58 -6.91 17.09
CA ASP A 89 14.68 -6.98 18.26
C ASP A 89 13.20 -6.97 17.85
N HIS A 90 12.56 -8.14 17.95
CA HIS A 90 11.18 -8.37 17.50
C HIS A 90 10.15 -8.35 18.62
N TYR A 91 10.55 -8.06 19.86
CA TYR A 91 9.69 -8.19 21.03
C TYR A 91 8.34 -7.49 20.86
N TYR A 92 8.36 -6.28 20.30
CA TYR A 92 7.16 -5.47 20.08
C TYR A 92 6.19 -6.04 19.03
N LEU A 93 6.70 -6.73 18.00
CA LEU A 93 5.86 -7.29 16.94
C LEU A 93 5.33 -8.69 17.28
N GLU A 94 6.13 -9.53 17.92
CA GLU A 94 5.74 -10.91 18.22
C GLU A 94 4.74 -11.03 19.39
N GLU A 95 4.89 -10.19 20.42
CA GLU A 95 4.05 -10.22 21.61
C GLU A 95 3.06 -9.05 21.60
N ALA A 96 3.54 -7.80 21.65
CA ALA A 96 2.67 -6.66 21.91
C ALA A 96 1.66 -6.40 20.78
N ALA A 97 2.06 -6.45 19.52
CA ALA A 97 1.15 -6.23 18.39
C ALA A 97 0.08 -7.34 18.28
N VAL A 98 0.43 -8.58 18.62
CA VAL A 98 -0.51 -9.71 18.58
C VAL A 98 -1.48 -9.65 19.78
N GLU A 99 -0.97 -9.38 20.99
CA GLU A 99 -1.78 -9.30 22.21
C GLU A 99 -2.79 -8.15 22.18
N ASN A 100 -2.43 -7.02 21.56
CA ASN A 100 -3.33 -5.87 21.41
C ASN A 100 -4.27 -6.00 20.19
N GLU A 101 -4.34 -7.19 19.56
CA GLU A 101 -5.18 -7.46 18.38
C GLU A 101 -4.91 -6.49 17.21
N VAL A 102 -3.70 -5.91 17.17
CA VAL A 102 -3.25 -4.99 16.10
C VAL A 102 -2.97 -5.76 14.82
N LEU A 103 -2.31 -6.92 14.95
CA LEU A 103 -1.97 -7.83 13.86
C LEU A 103 -2.30 -9.26 14.24
N SER A 104 -2.67 -10.08 13.24
CA SER A 104 -2.60 -11.53 13.39
C SER A 104 -1.13 -11.97 13.53
N ARG A 105 -0.91 -13.20 13.98
CA ARG A 105 0.45 -13.74 14.11
C ARG A 105 1.17 -13.80 12.75
N GLU A 106 0.45 -14.15 11.70
CA GLU A 106 0.96 -14.19 10.33
C GLU A 106 1.31 -12.78 9.84
N GLU A 107 0.42 -11.81 10.09
CA GLU A 107 0.67 -10.40 9.73
C GLU A 107 1.89 -9.83 10.47
N ALA A 108 2.06 -10.16 11.75
CA ALA A 108 3.24 -9.75 12.52
C ALA A 108 4.55 -10.28 11.90
N LEU A 109 4.56 -11.55 11.46
CA LEU A 109 5.71 -12.14 10.78
C LEU A 109 6.02 -11.45 9.45
N GLU A 110 4.99 -11.05 8.68
CA GLU A 110 5.18 -10.30 7.44
C GLU A 110 5.80 -8.92 7.69
N VAL A 111 5.36 -8.21 8.74
CA VAL A 111 5.95 -6.92 9.14
C VAL A 111 7.41 -7.10 9.60
N ILE A 112 7.71 -8.17 10.35
CA ILE A 112 9.08 -8.51 10.77
C ILE A 112 9.97 -8.77 9.55
N ASN A 113 9.51 -9.61 8.61
CA ASN A 113 10.27 -9.93 7.40
C ASN A 113 10.52 -8.69 6.54
N TYR A 114 9.50 -7.84 6.36
CA TYR A 114 9.65 -6.56 5.67
C TYR A 114 10.73 -5.70 6.34
N ALA A 115 10.69 -5.55 7.67
CA ALA A 115 11.67 -4.75 8.39
C ALA A 115 13.10 -5.31 8.25
N HIS A 116 13.28 -6.63 8.25
CA HIS A 116 14.58 -7.27 8.06
C HIS A 116 15.16 -7.14 6.65
N GLU A 117 14.31 -7.18 5.63
CA GLU A 117 14.73 -7.10 4.23
C GLU A 117 14.93 -5.65 3.76
N ALA A 118 14.24 -4.71 4.42
CA ALA A 118 14.36 -3.30 4.14
C ALA A 118 15.76 -2.77 4.46
N LYS A 119 16.22 -1.78 3.69
CA LYS A 119 17.39 -1.00 4.09
C LYS A 119 16.98 -0.05 5.20
N CYS A 120 17.87 0.14 6.18
CA CYS A 120 17.63 1.10 7.25
C CYS A 120 17.35 2.51 6.71
N GLU A 121 17.99 2.91 5.60
CA GLU A 121 17.70 4.19 4.94
C GLU A 121 16.25 4.28 4.43
N ASP A 122 15.68 3.19 3.90
CA ASP A 122 14.30 3.17 3.41
C ASP A 122 13.32 3.26 4.58
N LEU A 123 13.59 2.58 5.70
CA LEU A 123 12.79 2.71 6.93
C LEU A 123 12.79 4.14 7.46
N LEU A 124 13.95 4.82 7.40
CA LEU A 124 14.05 6.24 7.78
C LEU A 124 13.26 7.15 6.83
N GLN A 125 13.14 6.82 5.54
CA GLN A 125 12.36 7.61 4.58
C GLN A 125 10.85 7.55 4.82
N LEU A 126 10.34 6.57 5.57
CA LEU A 126 8.91 6.46 5.88
C LEU A 126 8.34 7.72 6.56
N VAL A 127 9.18 8.46 7.29
CA VAL A 127 8.79 9.75 7.93
C VAL A 127 8.42 10.83 6.90
N ASN A 128 8.89 10.69 5.66
CA ASN A 128 8.57 11.58 4.53
C ASN A 128 7.29 11.14 3.78
N GLY A 129 6.55 10.18 4.34
CA GLY A 129 5.44 9.47 3.72
C GLY A 129 5.90 8.20 3.00
N TYR A 130 4.94 7.44 2.50
CA TYR A 130 5.16 6.20 1.75
C TYR A 130 3.99 5.92 0.80
N GLU A 131 4.20 5.04 -0.17
CA GLU A 131 3.15 4.49 -1.04
C GLU A 131 2.82 3.08 -0.56
N VAL A 132 1.53 2.78 -0.43
CA VAL A 132 1.09 1.41 -0.14
C VAL A 132 1.14 0.62 -1.44
N GLU A 133 1.84 -0.51 -1.43
CA GLU A 133 1.76 -1.48 -2.50
C GLU A 133 0.33 -1.98 -2.58
N LYS A 134 -0.31 -1.71 -3.71
CA LYS A 134 -1.62 -2.27 -4.00
C LYS A 134 -1.43 -3.78 -4.17
N GLU A 135 -2.07 -4.55 -3.31
CA GLU A 135 -2.06 -6.01 -3.43
C GLU A 135 -2.66 -6.37 -4.80
N PRO A 136 -1.96 -7.17 -5.63
CA PRO A 136 -2.48 -7.57 -6.92
C PRO A 136 -3.75 -8.39 -6.70
N LEU A 137 -4.84 -7.92 -7.29
CA LEU A 137 -6.12 -8.62 -7.28
C LEU A 137 -6.22 -9.51 -8.51
N TYR A 138 -6.89 -10.64 -8.32
CA TYR A 138 -7.09 -11.65 -9.34
C TYR A 138 -8.57 -12.03 -9.44
N GLU A 139 -9.01 -12.25 -10.67
CA GLU A 139 -10.27 -12.93 -10.99
C GLU A 139 -9.93 -14.36 -11.43
N ILE A 140 -10.65 -15.37 -10.93
CA ILE A 140 -10.39 -16.78 -11.26
C ILE A 140 -11.31 -17.17 -12.41
N VAL A 141 -10.74 -17.37 -13.60
CA VAL A 141 -11.49 -17.71 -14.83
C VAL A 141 -11.32 -19.20 -15.13
N ILE A 142 -12.37 -19.98 -14.92
CA ILE A 142 -12.28 -21.46 -14.97
C ILE A 142 -12.53 -22.01 -16.37
N VAL A 143 -13.33 -21.32 -17.18
CA VAL A 143 -13.61 -21.70 -18.58
C VAL A 143 -13.33 -20.51 -19.49
N ASP A 144 -12.26 -20.63 -20.28
CA ASP A 144 -11.87 -19.63 -21.28
C ASP A 144 -12.96 -19.54 -22.37
N GLY A 145 -13.52 -18.34 -22.58
CA GLY A 145 -14.57 -18.06 -23.57
C GLY A 145 -16.03 -18.23 -23.12
N GLU A 146 -16.31 -18.62 -21.86
CA GLU A 146 -17.68 -18.67 -21.31
C GLU A 146 -17.94 -17.68 -20.16
N ASP A 147 -17.04 -16.73 -19.88
CA ASP A 147 -17.17 -15.74 -18.79
C ASP A 147 -17.55 -16.37 -17.43
N ARG A 148 -17.09 -17.61 -17.18
CA ARG A 148 -17.36 -18.33 -15.92
C ARG A 148 -16.25 -18.04 -14.91
N GLN A 149 -16.63 -17.37 -13.83
CA GLN A 149 -15.74 -16.95 -12.76
C GLN A 149 -16.07 -17.64 -11.44
N LEU A 150 -15.06 -17.77 -10.56
CA LEU A 150 -15.28 -18.18 -9.17
C LEU A 150 -15.83 -16.99 -8.37
N LEU A 151 -17.06 -17.13 -7.87
CA LEU A 151 -17.75 -16.11 -7.10
C LEU A 151 -18.01 -16.63 -5.68
N PHE A 152 -17.79 -15.78 -4.68
CA PHE A 152 -18.13 -16.07 -3.29
C PHE A 152 -19.42 -15.34 -2.92
N GLY A 153 -20.47 -16.12 -2.66
CA GLY A 153 -21.74 -15.58 -2.18
C GLY A 153 -21.76 -15.51 -0.66
N GLU A 154 -21.81 -14.30 -0.10
CA GLU A 154 -21.89 -14.09 1.36
C GLU A 154 -23.15 -14.76 1.97
N ASP A 155 -24.27 -14.73 1.26
CA ASP A 155 -25.54 -15.32 1.73
C ASP A 155 -25.51 -16.85 1.82
N GLU A 156 -24.72 -17.49 0.96
CA GLU A 156 -24.67 -18.95 0.84
C GLU A 156 -23.41 -19.54 1.51
N TYR A 157 -22.46 -18.71 1.95
CA TYR A 157 -21.16 -19.13 2.49
C TYR A 157 -20.45 -20.18 1.61
N THR A 158 -20.64 -20.12 0.28
CA THR A 158 -20.05 -21.06 -0.68
C THR A 158 -19.40 -20.36 -1.87
N PHE A 159 -18.38 -21.02 -2.42
CA PHE A 159 -17.77 -20.65 -3.70
C PHE A 159 -18.51 -21.34 -4.84
N GLN A 160 -18.85 -20.60 -5.87
CA GLN A 160 -19.56 -21.12 -7.03
C GLN A 160 -18.93 -20.64 -8.33
N VAL A 161 -18.92 -21.52 -9.32
CA VAL A 161 -18.49 -21.20 -10.68
C VAL A 161 -19.73 -20.80 -11.46
N ARG A 162 -19.86 -19.51 -11.78
CA ARG A 162 -21.03 -18.98 -12.50
C ARG A 162 -20.62 -18.01 -13.59
N TYR A 163 -21.55 -17.74 -14.51
CA TYR A 163 -21.40 -16.67 -15.50
C TYR A 163 -21.32 -15.30 -14.81
N GLU A 164 -20.47 -14.40 -15.30
CA GLU A 164 -20.41 -13.03 -14.78
C GLU A 164 -21.78 -12.33 -14.88
N SER A 165 -22.56 -12.61 -15.93
CA SER A 165 -23.94 -12.09 -16.09
C SER A 165 -24.93 -12.55 -15.01
N GLU A 166 -24.61 -13.61 -14.28
CA GLU A 166 -25.38 -14.14 -13.15
C GLU A 166 -24.84 -13.66 -11.80
N SER A 167 -23.80 -12.81 -11.80
CA SER A 167 -23.24 -12.24 -10.57
C SER A 167 -24.21 -11.24 -9.94
N HIS A 168 -24.35 -11.33 -8.62
CA HIS A 168 -25.07 -10.35 -7.82
C HIS A 168 -24.10 -9.33 -7.24
N GLU A 169 -24.57 -8.09 -6.98
CA GLU A 169 -23.73 -7.05 -6.35
C GLU A 169 -23.11 -7.49 -5.01
N SER A 170 -23.73 -8.44 -4.30
CA SER A 170 -23.24 -8.99 -3.04
C SER A 170 -22.14 -10.05 -3.19
N TRP A 171 -21.75 -10.40 -4.41
CA TRP A 171 -20.78 -11.47 -4.63
C TRP A 171 -19.37 -10.92 -4.85
N LYS A 172 -18.42 -11.48 -4.10
CA LYS A 172 -17.01 -11.15 -4.26
C LYS A 172 -16.46 -11.85 -5.52
N LYS A 173 -15.81 -11.07 -6.39
CA LYS A 173 -15.21 -11.54 -7.65
C LYS A 173 -13.68 -11.40 -7.73
N ARG A 174 -13.12 -10.48 -6.95
CA ARG A 174 -11.67 -10.20 -6.91
C ARG A 174 -11.09 -10.70 -5.60
N TYR A 175 -9.98 -11.40 -5.70
CA TYR A 175 -9.31 -12.03 -4.56
C TYR A 175 -7.84 -11.68 -4.57
N SER A 176 -7.23 -11.59 -3.39
CA SER A 176 -5.77 -11.53 -3.34
C SER A 176 -5.12 -12.89 -3.56
N GLU A 177 -3.83 -12.91 -3.90
CA GLU A 177 -3.07 -14.16 -4.04
C GLU A 177 -3.17 -15.04 -2.79
N ARG A 178 -3.13 -14.42 -1.60
CA ARG A 178 -3.27 -15.13 -0.33
C ARG A 178 -4.64 -15.78 -0.20
N GLU A 179 -5.71 -15.06 -0.51
CA GLU A 179 -7.07 -15.61 -0.44
C GLU A 179 -7.23 -16.82 -1.38
N ILE A 180 -6.70 -16.74 -2.61
CA ILE A 180 -6.76 -17.85 -3.56
C ILE A 180 -5.99 -19.06 -3.05
N LYS A 181 -4.78 -18.85 -2.51
CA LYS A 181 -3.96 -19.93 -1.94
C LYS A 181 -4.59 -20.55 -0.69
N ASP A 182 -5.26 -19.76 0.13
CA ASP A 182 -5.98 -20.25 1.31
C ASP A 182 -7.18 -21.10 0.88
N ILE A 183 -7.91 -20.69 -0.17
CA ILE A 183 -8.98 -21.50 -0.79
C ILE A 183 -8.40 -22.81 -1.33
N ASP A 184 -7.30 -22.75 -2.09
CA ASP A 184 -6.64 -23.93 -2.65
C ASP A 184 -6.19 -24.92 -1.58
N THR A 185 -5.62 -24.41 -0.49
CA THR A 185 -5.20 -25.24 0.65
C THR A 185 -6.40 -25.84 1.37
N LYS A 186 -7.45 -25.04 1.62
CA LYS A 186 -8.63 -25.44 2.40
C LYS A 186 -9.51 -26.45 1.66
N PHE A 187 -9.64 -26.31 0.35
CA PHE A 187 -10.54 -27.14 -0.47
C PHE A 187 -9.81 -28.14 -1.38
N GLY A 188 -8.48 -28.16 -1.36
CA GLY A 188 -7.68 -29.04 -2.22
C GLY A 188 -7.83 -28.71 -3.71
N THR A 189 -7.99 -27.43 -4.03
CA THR A 189 -8.18 -26.91 -5.40
C THR A 189 -6.87 -26.37 -5.97
N ASN A 190 -6.92 -25.88 -7.21
CA ASN A 190 -5.79 -25.23 -7.88
C ASN A 190 -6.27 -24.00 -8.67
N TYR A 191 -7.11 -23.18 -8.03
CA TYR A 191 -7.64 -21.95 -8.60
C TYR A 191 -6.56 -20.93 -8.91
N TRP A 192 -5.42 -20.98 -8.21
CA TRP A 192 -4.26 -20.14 -8.53
C TRP A 192 -3.80 -20.30 -9.99
N ALA A 193 -3.89 -21.51 -10.56
CA ALA A 193 -3.53 -21.75 -11.97
C ALA A 193 -4.46 -21.05 -12.98
N PHE A 194 -5.62 -20.57 -12.53
CA PHE A 194 -6.65 -19.89 -13.33
C PHE A 194 -6.80 -18.41 -12.97
N ALA A 195 -5.92 -17.88 -12.10
CA ALA A 195 -5.95 -16.50 -11.64
C ALA A 195 -5.47 -15.54 -12.74
N VAL A 196 -6.33 -14.59 -13.11
CA VAL A 196 -6.03 -13.53 -14.07
C VAL A 196 -5.90 -12.21 -13.30
N SER A 197 -4.75 -11.54 -13.43
CA SER A 197 -4.49 -10.26 -12.77
C SER A 197 -5.44 -9.19 -13.29
N VAL A 198 -6.02 -8.43 -12.37
CA VAL A 198 -6.91 -7.31 -12.66
C VAL A 198 -6.22 -6.03 -12.20
N GLU A 199 -5.95 -5.12 -13.14
CA GLU A 199 -5.53 -3.77 -12.78
C GLU A 199 -6.71 -3.03 -12.16
N GLU A 200 -6.52 -2.38 -11.01
CA GLU A 200 -7.56 -1.52 -10.45
C GLU A 200 -7.89 -0.42 -11.46
N GLU A 201 -9.10 -0.46 -12.03
CA GLU A 201 -9.65 0.67 -12.78
C GLU A 201 -9.61 1.90 -11.87
N THR A 202 -8.73 2.84 -12.21
CA THR A 202 -8.63 4.13 -11.55
C THR A 202 -9.93 4.89 -11.85
N LYS A 203 -10.81 4.93 -10.86
CA LYS A 203 -12.05 5.72 -10.90
C LYS A 203 -11.76 7.20 -10.71
#